data_AF-A0A3D2PBM0-F1
#
_entry.id   AF-A0A3D2PBM0-F1
#
_cell.length_a   1.000
_cell.length_b   1.000
_cell.length_c   1.000
_cell.angle_alpha   90.00
_cell.angle_beta   90.00
_cell.angle_gamma   90.00
#
_symmetry.space_group_name_H-M   'P 1'
#
loop_
_entity.id
_entity.type
_entity.pdbx_description
1 polymer ?
#
loop_
_entity_poly.entity_id
_entity_poly.type
_entity_poly.pdbx_seq_one_letter_code
_entity_poly.pdbx_strand_id
1 'polypeptide(L)'
;MKRFNWQILLGLSLVVLSAFLYFVHYLIFRDTHHIFIYLLGDLAFIPVEVLVVTLILHRLLTEREKRAMLEKLNMVVGAFFSEVGTRLLKSFSNFDPDVERIRKDLVVSKDWTEQEFRSLSQHLKNYEYIIESKKGNLEDLKSLLVGKRNFLLRLLENPNLLEHDTFTNLLWAVFHLTEELEYRIDLKQLPDSDYEHLANDMKRAYTLLISEWLVYMKHLQESYPYLFSLAMRTNPFDLNASIEVK
;
A
#
# COMPACT_ATOMS: atom_id res chain seq x y z
N MET A 1 38.06 -10.25 10.72
CA MET A 1 39.08 -10.63 9.72
C MET A 1 38.60 -10.21 8.34
N LYS A 2 39.51 -9.54 7.61
CA LYS A 2 39.40 -8.76 6.37
C LYS A 2 38.21 -9.06 5.44
N ARG A 3 37.25 -8.13 5.38
CA ARG A 3 36.43 -7.85 4.19
C ARG A 3 37.36 -7.31 3.10
N PHE A 4 38.16 -8.18 2.48
CA PHE A 4 38.87 -7.78 1.27
C PHE A 4 37.78 -7.57 0.21
N ASN A 5 37.49 -6.31 -0.08
CA ASN A 5 36.32 -5.89 -0.82
C ASN A 5 36.36 -6.53 -2.21
N TRP A 6 35.50 -7.51 -2.48
CA TRP A 6 35.44 -8.20 -3.78
C TRP A 6 35.39 -7.22 -4.96
N GLN A 7 34.78 -6.05 -4.75
CA GLN A 7 34.76 -4.92 -5.68
C GLN A 7 36.16 -4.41 -6.05
N ILE A 8 37.08 -4.31 -5.09
CA ILE A 8 38.47 -3.88 -5.32
C ILE A 8 39.22 -4.95 -6.11
N LEU A 9 39.05 -6.23 -5.75
CA LEU A 9 39.68 -7.34 -6.46
C LEU A 9 39.18 -7.43 -7.92
N LEU A 10 37.88 -7.30 -8.11
CA LEU A 10 37.26 -7.27 -9.44
C LEU A 10 37.76 -6.07 -10.25
N GLY A 11 37.77 -4.87 -9.66
CA GLY A 11 38.28 -3.66 -10.32
C GLY A 11 39.74 -3.82 -10.75
N LEU A 12 40.60 -4.34 -9.87
CA LEU A 12 42.00 -4.59 -10.19
C LEU A 12 42.17 -5.66 -11.29
N SER A 13 41.38 -6.73 -11.24
CA SER A 13 41.36 -7.75 -12.29
C SER A 13 40.96 -7.18 -13.65
N LEU A 14 39.97 -6.28 -13.69
CA LEU A 14 39.52 -5.63 -14.93
C LEU A 14 40.59 -4.69 -15.49
N VAL A 15 41.28 -3.93 -14.64
CA VAL A 15 42.40 -3.06 -15.06
C VAL A 15 43.54 -3.88 -15.64
N VAL A 16 43.94 -4.98 -14.97
CA VAL A 16 44.99 -5.89 -15.47
C VAL A 16 44.58 -6.52 -16.79
N LEU A 17 43.32 -6.96 -16.92
CA LEU A 17 42.80 -7.53 -18.16
C LEU A 17 42.81 -6.51 -19.30
N SER A 18 42.38 -5.27 -19.04
CA SER A 18 42.43 -4.18 -20.02
C SER A 18 43.87 -3.90 -20.48
N ALA A 19 44.83 -3.81 -19.56
CA ALA A 19 46.24 -3.63 -19.88
C ALA A 19 46.80 -4.80 -20.72
N PHE A 20 46.44 -6.04 -20.39
CA PHE A 20 46.81 -7.21 -21.16
C PHE A 20 46.23 -7.19 -22.58
N LEU A 21 44.97 -6.80 -22.75
CA LEU A 21 44.33 -6.68 -24.07
C LEU A 21 45.01 -5.61 -24.94
N TYR A 22 45.33 -4.44 -24.38
CA TYR A 22 46.09 -3.42 -25.11
C TYR A 22 47.50 -3.89 -25.49
N PHE A 23 48.16 -4.66 -24.62
CA PHE A 23 49.47 -5.25 -24.91
C PHE A 23 49.40 -6.25 -26.07
N VAL A 24 48.41 -7.14 -26.08
CA VAL A 24 48.18 -8.08 -27.20
C VAL A 24 47.87 -7.32 -28.49
N HIS A 25 47.03 -6.28 -28.45
CA HIS A 25 46.75 -5.43 -29.60
C HIS A 25 48.04 -4.80 -30.16
N TYR A 26 48.89 -4.28 -29.29
CA TYR A 26 50.18 -3.74 -29.70
C TYR A 26 51.10 -4.78 -30.33
N LEU A 27 51.17 -6.02 -29.82
CA LEU A 27 52.01 -7.07 -30.41
C LEU A 27 51.59 -7.43 -31.85
N ILE A 28 50.29 -7.38 -32.15
CA ILE A 28 49.73 -7.71 -33.47
C ILE A 28 49.93 -6.56 -34.47
N PHE A 29 49.52 -5.34 -34.11
CA PHE A 29 49.46 -4.20 -35.03
C PHE A 29 50.70 -3.30 -34.98
N ARG A 30 51.47 -3.34 -33.89
CA ARG A 30 52.66 -2.52 -33.62
C ARG A 30 52.45 -1.01 -33.76
N ASP A 31 51.21 -0.55 -33.65
CA ASP A 31 50.82 0.86 -33.78
C ASP A 31 50.33 1.42 -32.44
N THR A 32 51.18 2.21 -31.78
CA THR A 32 50.84 2.91 -30.53
C THR A 32 49.98 4.15 -30.75
N HIS A 33 50.04 4.76 -31.93
CA HIS A 33 49.33 5.99 -32.23
C HIS A 33 47.82 5.72 -32.34
N HIS A 34 47.45 4.64 -33.03
CA HIS A 34 46.06 4.19 -33.10
C HIS A 34 45.50 3.91 -31.69
N ILE A 35 46.25 3.20 -30.84
CA ILE A 35 45.83 2.93 -29.44
C ILE A 35 45.58 4.24 -28.68
N PHE A 36 46.46 5.23 -28.82
CA PHE A 36 46.37 6.49 -28.07
C PHE A 36 45.20 7.38 -28.52
N ILE A 37 44.89 7.43 -29.82
CA ILE A 37 43.73 8.19 -30.33
C ILE A 37 42.43 7.62 -29.75
N TYR A 38 42.26 6.29 -29.79
CA TYR A 38 41.06 5.66 -29.24
C TYR A 38 40.99 5.83 -27.72
N LEU A 39 42.10 5.68 -27.00
CA LEU A 39 42.16 5.91 -25.54
C LEU A 39 41.71 7.33 -25.18
N LEU A 40 42.17 8.35 -25.92
CA LEU A 40 41.76 9.73 -25.68
C LEU A 40 40.27 9.95 -25.99
N GLY A 41 39.76 9.32 -27.05
CA GLY A 41 38.33 9.32 -27.39
C GLY A 41 37.47 8.68 -26.28
N ASP A 42 37.88 7.52 -25.77
CA ASP A 42 37.21 6.83 -24.67
C ASP A 42 37.21 7.70 -23.41
N LEU A 43 38.37 8.27 -23.03
CA LEU A 43 38.50 9.19 -21.90
C LEU A 43 37.59 10.42 -22.04
N ALA A 44 37.47 10.98 -23.23
CA ALA A 44 36.59 12.12 -23.50
C ALA A 44 35.10 11.75 -23.41
N PHE A 45 34.74 10.48 -23.64
CA PHE A 45 33.37 9.98 -23.55
C PHE A 45 32.94 9.59 -22.12
N ILE A 46 33.89 9.32 -21.21
CA ILE A 46 33.61 8.96 -19.80
C ILE A 46 32.54 9.84 -19.13
N PRO A 47 32.54 11.19 -19.25
CA PRO A 47 31.52 12.02 -18.61
C PRO A 47 30.09 11.68 -19.09
N VAL A 48 29.92 11.37 -20.38
CA VAL A 48 28.63 10.98 -20.96
C VAL A 48 28.24 9.57 -20.49
N GLU A 49 29.19 8.64 -20.50
CA GLU A 49 28.96 7.27 -20.03
C GLU A 49 28.52 7.24 -18.55
N VAL A 50 29.27 7.94 -17.68
CA VAL A 50 28.95 8.05 -16.25
C VAL A 50 27.58 8.68 -16.05
N LEU A 51 27.24 9.74 -16.78
CA LEU A 51 25.92 10.37 -16.71
C LEU A 51 24.80 9.37 -17.05
N VAL A 52 24.90 8.68 -18.19
CA VAL A 52 23.88 7.73 -18.67
C VAL A 52 23.72 6.58 -17.68
N VAL A 53 24.83 5.95 -17.27
CA VAL A 53 24.81 4.82 -16.34
C VAL A 53 24.25 5.25 -14.99
N THR A 54 24.64 6.42 -14.47
CA THR A 54 24.15 6.93 -13.19
C THR A 54 22.65 7.22 -13.22
N LEU A 55 22.13 7.86 -14.27
CA LEU A 55 20.70 8.13 -14.40
C LEU A 55 19.86 6.85 -14.46
N ILE A 56 20.33 5.85 -15.23
CA ILE A 56 19.66 4.55 -15.33
C ILE A 56 19.70 3.82 -13.98
N LEU A 57 20.88 3.72 -13.35
CA LEU A 57 21.03 3.06 -12.06
C LEU A 57 20.19 3.75 -10.97
N HIS A 58 20.22 5.08 -10.92
CA HIS A 58 19.43 5.84 -9.96
C HIS A 58 17.94 5.53 -10.13
N ARG A 59 17.42 5.58 -11.36
CA ARG A 59 16.02 5.23 -11.63
C ARG A 59 15.67 3.80 -11.21
N LEU A 60 16.54 2.82 -11.52
CA LEU A 60 16.31 1.42 -11.14
C LEU A 60 16.31 1.23 -9.61
N LEU A 61 17.23 1.90 -8.89
CA LEU A 61 17.29 1.87 -7.44
C LEU A 61 16.04 2.49 -6.82
N THR A 62 15.63 3.68 -7.28
CA THR A 62 14.41 4.35 -6.80
C THR A 62 13.16 3.51 -7.02
N GLU A 63 13.00 2.87 -8.19
CA GLU A 63 11.86 1.98 -8.46
C GLU A 63 11.86 0.75 -7.54
N ARG A 64 13.04 0.18 -7.26
CA ARG A 64 13.17 -0.94 -6.34
C ARG A 64 12.83 -0.54 -4.90
N GLU A 65 13.30 0.61 -4.44
CA GLU A 65 13.01 1.15 -3.11
C GLU A 65 11.51 1.42 -2.96
N LYS A 66 10.89 2.05 -3.96
CA LYS A 66 9.44 2.30 -3.99
C LYS A 66 8.63 1.00 -3.92
N ARG A 67 9.01 -0.03 -4.68
CA ARG A 67 8.34 -1.35 -4.61
C ARG A 67 8.47 -1.99 -3.22
N ALA A 68 9.66 -1.97 -2.64
CA ALA A 68 9.89 -2.50 -1.30
C ALA A 68 9.10 -1.74 -0.22
N MET A 69 8.93 -0.41 -0.38
CA MET A 69 8.08 0.39 0.48
C MET A 69 6.59 0.01 0.32
N LEU A 70 6.09 -0.10 -0.91
CA LEU A 70 4.72 -0.50 -1.20
C LEU A 70 4.37 -1.87 -0.59
N GLU A 71 5.26 -2.85 -0.71
CA GLU A 71 5.10 -4.17 -0.09
C GLU A 71 5.00 -4.06 1.44
N LYS A 72 5.86 -3.25 2.06
CA LYS A 72 5.79 -3.00 3.51
C LYS A 72 4.50 -2.31 3.92
N LEU A 73 4.04 -1.33 3.16
CA LEU A 73 2.78 -0.66 3.43
C LEU A 73 1.61 -1.64 3.33
N ASN A 74 1.57 -2.49 2.32
CA ASN A 74 0.51 -3.49 2.18
C ASN A 74 0.46 -4.47 3.36
N MET A 75 1.60 -4.80 3.99
CA MET A 75 1.60 -5.56 5.24
C MET A 75 0.93 -4.80 6.39
N VAL A 76 1.14 -3.47 6.49
CA VAL A 76 0.50 -2.60 7.48
C VAL A 76 -1.00 -2.51 7.25
N VAL A 77 -1.42 -2.32 5.99
CA VAL A 77 -2.84 -2.33 5.58
C VAL A 77 -3.48 -3.67 5.93
N GLY A 78 -2.78 -4.79 5.68
CA GLY A 78 -3.25 -6.12 6.05
C GLY A 78 -3.44 -6.29 7.55
N ALA A 79 -2.49 -5.81 8.38
CA ALA A 79 -2.64 -5.80 9.82
C ALA A 79 -3.86 -4.96 10.27
N PHE A 80 -4.08 -3.80 9.66
CA PHE A 80 -5.24 -2.96 9.92
C PHE A 80 -6.56 -3.69 9.62
N PHE A 81 -6.71 -4.30 8.44
CA PHE A 81 -7.93 -5.01 8.07
C PHE A 81 -8.18 -6.26 8.92
N SER A 82 -7.11 -6.97 9.31
CA SER A 82 -7.20 -8.13 10.19
C SER A 82 -7.68 -7.78 11.60
N GLU A 83 -7.23 -6.64 12.15
CA GLU A 83 -7.51 -6.27 13.54
C GLU A 83 -8.76 -5.40 13.71
N VAL A 84 -9.01 -4.48 12.78
CA VAL A 84 -10.02 -3.41 12.91
C VAL A 84 -10.87 -3.28 11.64
N GLY A 85 -10.24 -3.13 10.47
CA GLY A 85 -10.91 -2.70 9.24
C GLY A 85 -12.11 -3.56 8.83
N THR A 86 -11.98 -4.90 8.85
CA THR A 86 -13.09 -5.78 8.49
C THR A 86 -14.25 -5.70 9.47
N ARG A 87 -13.96 -5.60 10.78
CA ARG A 87 -14.99 -5.44 11.82
C ARG A 87 -15.66 -4.07 11.72
N LEU A 88 -14.89 -3.04 11.36
CA LEU A 88 -15.37 -1.68 11.18
C LEU A 88 -16.28 -1.56 9.94
N LEU A 89 -15.93 -2.21 8.82
CA LEU A 89 -16.82 -2.33 7.66
C LEU A 89 -18.17 -2.95 8.05
N LYS A 90 -18.13 -4.06 8.78
CA LYS A 90 -19.34 -4.72 9.28
C LYS A 90 -20.14 -3.80 10.22
N SER A 91 -19.47 -3.08 11.11
CA SER A 91 -20.13 -2.13 12.01
C SER A 91 -20.81 -1.01 11.23
N PHE A 92 -20.11 -0.34 10.31
CA PHE A 92 -20.66 0.73 9.47
C PHE A 92 -21.81 0.28 8.57
N SER A 93 -21.77 -0.96 8.08
CA SER A 93 -22.86 -1.54 7.30
C SER A 93 -24.21 -1.58 8.04
N ASN A 94 -24.22 -1.58 9.37
CA ASN A 94 -25.44 -1.53 10.18
C ASN A 94 -26.02 -0.10 10.29
N PHE A 95 -25.21 0.93 10.06
CA PHE A 95 -25.62 2.34 10.05
C PHE A 95 -26.04 2.81 8.66
N ASP A 96 -25.70 2.07 7.61
CA ASP A 96 -26.07 2.38 6.22
C ASP A 96 -27.47 1.81 5.91
N PRO A 97 -28.48 2.67 5.63
CA PRO A 97 -29.81 2.22 5.27
C PRO A 97 -29.89 1.52 3.91
N ASP A 98 -28.98 1.85 3.00
CA ASP A 98 -28.99 1.41 1.61
C ASP A 98 -27.90 0.37 1.32
N VAL A 99 -27.30 -0.23 2.34
CA VAL A 99 -26.19 -1.21 2.18
C VAL A 99 -26.53 -2.33 1.21
N GLU A 100 -27.79 -2.78 1.16
CA GLU A 100 -28.22 -3.86 0.25
C GLU A 100 -28.05 -3.51 -1.24
N ARG A 101 -27.99 -2.21 -1.59
CA ARG A 101 -27.75 -1.77 -2.97
C ARG A 101 -26.32 -2.06 -3.41
N ILE A 102 -25.34 -1.85 -2.54
CA ILE A 102 -23.91 -2.05 -2.83
C ILE A 102 -23.41 -3.43 -2.41
N ARG A 103 -24.14 -4.13 -1.54
CA ARG A 103 -23.73 -5.41 -0.96
C ARG A 103 -23.43 -6.46 -2.01
N LYS A 104 -24.30 -6.59 -3.03
CA LYS A 104 -24.13 -7.57 -4.12
C LYS A 104 -22.88 -7.29 -4.94
N ASP A 105 -22.59 -6.02 -5.17
CA ASP A 105 -21.42 -5.59 -5.93
C ASP A 105 -20.12 -5.79 -5.16
N LEU A 106 -20.18 -5.81 -3.82
CA LEU A 106 -19.04 -6.00 -2.92
C LEU A 106 -18.74 -7.48 -2.60
N VAL A 107 -19.51 -8.43 -3.15
CA VAL A 107 -19.18 -9.87 -3.07
C VAL A 107 -18.09 -10.20 -4.08
N VAL A 108 -16.84 -10.01 -3.67
CA VAL A 108 -15.66 -10.32 -4.50
C VAL A 108 -15.60 -11.83 -4.79
N SER A 109 -15.42 -12.19 -6.06
CA SER A 109 -15.20 -13.57 -6.51
C SER A 109 -13.72 -13.81 -6.84
N LYS A 110 -13.32 -15.08 -6.89
CA LYS A 110 -11.95 -15.50 -7.24
C LYS A 110 -11.58 -15.10 -8.66
N ASP A 111 -12.56 -15.07 -9.55
CA ASP A 111 -12.38 -14.86 -10.99
C ASP A 111 -12.38 -13.38 -11.39
N TRP A 112 -12.41 -12.47 -10.41
CA TRP A 112 -12.40 -11.04 -10.70
C TRP A 112 -11.11 -10.62 -11.40
N THR A 113 -11.29 -9.89 -12.48
CA THR A 113 -10.26 -9.27 -13.29
C THR A 113 -9.91 -7.89 -12.73
N GLU A 114 -8.73 -7.38 -13.11
CA GLU A 114 -8.35 -6.00 -12.78
C GLU A 114 -9.39 -4.97 -13.26
N GLN A 115 -10.04 -5.23 -14.38
CA GLN A 115 -11.07 -4.36 -14.94
C GLN A 115 -12.33 -4.31 -14.07
N GLU A 116 -12.74 -5.43 -13.47
CA GLU A 116 -13.88 -5.48 -12.54
C GLU A 116 -13.58 -4.68 -11.26
N PHE A 117 -12.39 -4.84 -10.67
CA PHE A 117 -11.96 -4.02 -9.53
C PHE A 117 -11.99 -2.52 -9.85
N ARG A 118 -11.50 -2.13 -11.04
CA ARG A 118 -11.50 -0.73 -11.47
C ARG A 118 -12.92 -0.19 -11.69
N SER A 119 -13.77 -0.97 -12.37
CA SER A 119 -15.17 -0.61 -12.63
C SER A 119 -15.94 -0.40 -11.32
N LEU A 120 -15.80 -1.34 -10.37
CA LEU A 120 -16.44 -1.22 -9.07
C LEU A 120 -15.89 -0.03 -8.27
N SER A 121 -14.57 0.17 -8.26
CA SER A 121 -13.97 1.32 -7.57
C SER A 121 -14.52 2.65 -8.10
N GLN A 122 -14.74 2.76 -9.41
CA GLN A 122 -15.33 3.94 -10.03
C GLN A 122 -16.83 4.08 -9.71
N HIS A 123 -17.58 2.98 -9.68
CA HIS A 123 -18.98 2.96 -9.27
C HIS A 123 -19.14 3.47 -7.83
N LEU A 124 -18.35 2.91 -6.91
CA LEU A 124 -18.39 3.24 -5.48
C LEU A 124 -17.87 4.63 -5.15
N LYS A 125 -17.02 5.22 -6.00
CA LYS A 125 -16.58 6.61 -5.86
C LYS A 125 -17.72 7.60 -6.12
N ASN A 126 -18.64 7.24 -7.00
CA ASN A 126 -19.82 8.05 -7.34
C ASN A 126 -21.06 7.68 -6.52
N TYR A 127 -20.96 6.64 -5.69
CA TYR A 127 -22.05 6.22 -4.83
C TYR A 127 -22.23 7.20 -3.67
N GLU A 128 -23.47 7.65 -3.47
CA GLU A 128 -23.80 8.49 -2.34
C GLU A 128 -24.03 7.62 -1.10
N TYR A 129 -23.02 7.52 -0.26
CA TYR A 129 -23.13 6.83 1.02
C TYR A 129 -24.06 7.61 1.96
N ILE A 130 -25.05 6.93 2.51
CA ILE A 130 -25.94 7.46 3.54
C ILE A 130 -25.59 6.75 4.84
N ILE A 131 -25.52 7.52 5.92
CA ILE A 131 -25.25 6.99 7.25
C ILE A 131 -26.28 7.60 8.21
N GLU A 132 -26.97 6.73 8.93
CA GLU A 132 -27.92 7.11 9.98
C GLU A 132 -27.35 6.70 11.34
N SER A 133 -26.75 7.65 12.06
CA SER A 133 -26.12 7.40 13.36
C SER A 133 -27.08 6.86 14.42
N LYS A 134 -28.38 7.16 14.31
CA LYS A 134 -29.43 6.67 15.22
C LYS A 134 -29.90 5.24 14.92
N LYS A 135 -29.58 4.67 13.75
CA LYS A 135 -30.03 3.34 13.33
C LYS A 135 -29.24 2.22 14.00
N GLY A 136 -27.94 2.41 14.16
CA GLY A 136 -27.02 1.43 14.74
C GLY A 136 -26.71 1.67 16.22
N ASN A 137 -25.84 0.82 16.77
CA ASN A 137 -25.39 0.94 18.16
C ASN A 137 -24.04 1.67 18.24
N LEU A 138 -24.08 2.97 18.57
CA LEU A 138 -22.87 3.79 18.73
C LEU A 138 -21.98 3.33 19.90
N GLU A 139 -22.54 2.70 20.94
CA GLU A 139 -21.75 2.17 22.07
C GLU A 139 -20.89 0.97 21.65
N ASP A 140 -21.42 0.11 20.79
CA ASP A 140 -20.64 -1.03 20.26
C ASP A 140 -19.51 -0.53 19.34
N LEU A 141 -19.78 0.50 18.54
CA LEU A 141 -18.76 1.16 17.71
C LEU A 141 -17.67 1.81 18.56
N LYS A 142 -18.07 2.55 19.61
CA LYS A 142 -17.15 3.15 20.59
C LYS A 142 -16.27 2.07 21.23
N SER A 143 -16.86 0.99 21.74
CA SER A 143 -16.13 -0.11 22.37
C SER A 143 -15.12 -0.76 21.42
N LEU A 144 -15.49 -0.97 20.15
CA LEU A 144 -14.60 -1.48 19.10
C LEU A 144 -13.40 -0.56 18.87
N LEU A 145 -13.66 0.74 18.65
CA LEU A 145 -12.63 1.71 18.26
C LEU A 145 -11.71 2.08 19.43
N VAL A 146 -12.27 2.40 20.60
CA VAL A 146 -11.51 2.71 21.81
C VAL A 146 -10.66 1.50 22.23
N GLY A 147 -11.20 0.28 22.16
CA GLY A 147 -10.46 -0.95 22.44
C GLY A 147 -9.28 -1.20 21.49
N LYS A 148 -9.23 -0.51 20.34
CA LYS A 148 -8.16 -0.62 19.34
C LYS A 148 -7.35 0.66 19.17
N ARG A 149 -7.56 1.68 20.00
CA ARG A 149 -6.86 2.98 19.95
C ARG A 149 -5.33 2.85 19.95
N ASN A 150 -4.77 2.08 20.88
CA ASN A 150 -3.32 1.85 20.94
C ASN A 150 -2.76 1.12 19.71
N PHE A 151 -3.59 0.33 19.02
CA PHE A 151 -3.20 -0.28 17.76
C PHE A 151 -3.19 0.77 16.64
N LEU A 152 -4.24 1.60 16.52
CA LEU A 152 -4.32 2.68 15.53
C LEU A 152 -3.17 3.70 15.69
N LEU A 153 -2.81 4.07 16.93
CA LEU A 153 -1.67 4.94 17.22
C LEU A 153 -0.34 4.35 16.71
N ARG A 154 -0.09 3.07 17.00
CA ARG A 154 1.12 2.37 16.51
C ARG A 154 1.18 2.27 14.99
N LEU A 155 0.02 2.23 14.31
CA LEU A 155 0.01 2.31 12.85
C LEU A 155 0.48 3.70 12.41
N LEU A 156 -0.06 4.79 12.98
CA LEU A 156 0.31 6.18 12.65
C LEU A 156 1.79 6.50 12.87
N GLU A 157 2.45 5.79 13.78
CA GLU A 157 3.90 5.90 14.02
C GLU A 157 4.76 5.36 12.87
N ASN A 158 4.18 4.66 11.89
CA ASN A 158 4.92 4.09 10.78
C ASN A 158 5.36 5.17 9.78
N PRO A 159 6.68 5.36 9.56
CA PRO A 159 7.18 6.45 8.71
C PRO A 159 6.79 6.30 7.24
N ASN A 160 6.48 5.08 6.78
CA ASN A 160 6.10 4.84 5.38
C ASN A 160 4.64 5.22 5.07
N LEU A 161 3.84 5.60 6.07
CA LEU A 161 2.47 6.07 5.86
C LEU A 161 2.41 7.44 5.18
N LEU A 162 3.39 8.30 5.44
CA LEU A 162 3.40 9.68 4.97
C LEU A 162 3.49 9.81 3.44
N GLU A 163 3.88 8.76 2.72
CA GLU A 163 3.98 8.76 1.25
C GLU A 163 2.71 8.25 0.53
N HIS A 164 1.72 7.76 1.28
CA HIS A 164 0.46 7.23 0.74
C HIS A 164 -0.76 7.93 1.32
N ASP A 165 -1.28 8.90 0.56
CA ASP A 165 -2.33 9.80 1.03
C ASP A 165 -3.63 9.08 1.42
N THR A 166 -4.05 8.02 0.72
CA THR A 166 -5.40 7.46 0.89
C THR A 166 -5.55 6.61 2.15
N PHE A 167 -4.63 5.68 2.42
CA PHE A 167 -4.66 4.87 3.65
C PHE A 167 -4.38 5.72 4.90
N THR A 168 -3.49 6.70 4.79
CA THR A 168 -3.22 7.65 5.88
C THR A 168 -4.47 8.49 6.18
N ASN A 169 -5.17 8.97 5.16
CA ASN A 169 -6.45 9.68 5.35
C ASN A 169 -7.52 8.78 5.99
N LEU A 170 -7.58 7.49 5.62
CA LEU A 170 -8.46 6.53 6.28
C LEU A 170 -8.13 6.41 7.76
N LEU A 171 -6.85 6.19 8.08
CA LEU A 171 -6.40 6.00 9.46
C LEU A 171 -6.70 7.24 10.31
N TRP A 172 -6.49 8.44 9.77
CA TRP A 172 -6.90 9.70 10.39
C TRP A 172 -8.40 9.81 10.60
N ALA A 173 -9.22 9.48 9.60
CA ALA A 173 -10.68 9.56 9.72
C ALA A 173 -11.21 8.60 10.82
N VAL A 174 -10.66 7.39 10.89
CA VAL A 174 -11.01 6.41 11.93
C VAL A 174 -10.52 6.87 13.31
N PHE A 175 -9.32 7.43 13.38
CA PHE A 175 -8.76 7.93 14.64
C PHE A 175 -9.56 9.12 15.18
N HIS A 176 -9.89 10.09 14.32
CA HIS A 176 -10.73 11.24 14.68
C HIS A 176 -12.10 10.80 15.20
N LEU A 177 -12.77 9.86 14.51
CA LEU A 177 -14.02 9.28 14.98
C LEU A 177 -13.86 8.57 16.34
N THR A 178 -12.73 7.91 16.56
CA THR A 178 -12.42 7.25 17.85
C THR A 178 -12.33 8.27 18.97
N GLU A 179 -11.64 9.39 18.76
CA GLU A 179 -11.51 10.46 19.75
C GLU A 179 -12.87 11.08 20.07
N GLU A 180 -13.66 11.41 19.05
CA GLU A 180 -14.99 12.02 19.21
C GLU A 180 -15.93 11.12 20.03
N LEU A 181 -15.92 9.80 19.77
CA LEU A 181 -16.71 8.83 20.54
C LEU A 181 -16.17 8.63 21.97
N GLU A 182 -14.86 8.73 22.18
CA GLU A 182 -14.23 8.57 23.49
C GLU A 182 -14.62 9.70 24.45
N TYR A 183 -14.59 10.95 23.97
CA TYR A 183 -14.91 12.14 24.78
C TYR A 183 -16.40 12.22 25.18
N ARG A 184 -17.29 11.56 24.45
CA ARG A 184 -18.74 11.58 24.72
C ARG A 184 -19.10 10.54 25.78
N ILE A 185 -19.65 10.98 26.91
CA ILE A 185 -19.98 10.12 28.06
C ILE A 185 -21.21 9.24 27.79
N ASP A 186 -22.26 9.81 27.19
CA ASP A 186 -23.51 9.10 26.86
C ASP A 186 -23.84 9.30 25.38
N LEU A 187 -23.87 8.22 24.61
CA LEU A 187 -24.18 8.23 23.17
C LEU A 187 -25.67 8.01 22.88
N LYS A 188 -26.50 7.76 23.90
CA LYS A 188 -27.94 7.50 23.75
C LYS A 188 -28.79 8.76 23.81
N GLN A 189 -28.26 9.85 24.35
CA GLN A 189 -28.95 11.14 24.50
C GLN A 189 -28.10 12.30 24.00
N LEU A 190 -27.68 12.24 22.74
CA LEU A 190 -26.98 13.35 22.10
C LEU A 190 -27.98 14.35 21.48
N PRO A 191 -27.63 15.64 21.41
CA PRO A 191 -28.33 16.59 20.54
C PRO A 191 -28.39 16.11 19.08
N ASP A 192 -29.41 16.52 18.33
CA ASP A 192 -29.56 16.11 16.93
C ASP A 192 -28.37 16.55 16.05
N SER A 193 -27.82 17.75 16.29
CA SER A 193 -26.62 18.23 15.60
C SER A 193 -25.40 17.34 15.82
N ASP A 194 -25.30 16.73 17.01
CA ASP A 194 -24.22 15.83 17.38
C ASP A 194 -24.37 14.45 16.73
N TYR A 195 -25.60 13.98 16.54
CA TYR A 195 -25.88 12.78 15.75
C TYR A 195 -25.55 13.00 14.27
N GLU A 196 -25.85 14.16 13.72
CA GLU A 196 -25.52 14.52 12.33
C GLU A 196 -24.00 14.64 12.12
N HIS A 197 -23.28 15.24 13.07
CA HIS A 197 -21.82 15.33 13.01
C HIS A 197 -21.18 13.92 12.96
N LEU A 198 -21.56 13.03 13.89
CA LEU A 198 -21.08 11.66 13.90
C LEU A 198 -21.44 10.90 12.62
N ALA A 199 -22.64 11.12 12.07
CA ALA A 199 -23.03 10.51 10.80
C ALA A 199 -22.09 10.92 9.65
N ASN A 200 -21.69 12.19 9.60
CA ASN A 200 -20.75 12.69 8.60
C ASN A 200 -19.33 12.13 8.78
N ASP A 201 -18.84 12.02 10.02
CA ASP A 201 -17.52 11.43 10.30
C ASP A 201 -17.48 9.94 9.96
N MET A 202 -18.53 9.20 10.34
CA MET A 202 -18.70 7.80 9.97
C MET A 202 -18.80 7.63 8.45
N LYS A 203 -19.56 8.49 7.75
CA LYS A 203 -19.64 8.49 6.28
C LYS A 203 -18.26 8.67 5.65
N ARG A 204 -17.48 9.65 6.12
CA ARG A 204 -16.12 9.90 5.62
C ARG A 204 -15.22 8.69 5.83
N ALA A 205 -15.21 8.12 7.03
CA ALA A 205 -14.41 6.95 7.35
C ALA A 205 -14.86 5.73 6.52
N TYR A 206 -16.16 5.51 6.36
CA TYR A 206 -16.72 4.38 5.64
C TYR A 206 -16.41 4.40 4.14
N THR A 207 -16.53 5.57 3.49
CA THR A 207 -16.18 5.73 2.07
C THR A 207 -14.69 5.43 1.83
N LEU A 208 -13.81 5.95 2.67
CA LEU A 208 -12.38 5.66 2.59
C LEU A 208 -12.09 4.18 2.86
N LEU A 209 -12.77 3.59 3.83
CA LEU A 209 -12.57 2.21 4.26
C LEU A 209 -12.95 1.21 3.17
N ILE A 210 -14.07 1.42 2.46
CA ILE A 210 -14.48 0.59 1.33
C ILE A 210 -13.47 0.71 0.18
N SER A 211 -13.05 1.93 -0.14
CA SER A 211 -12.08 2.17 -1.21
C SER A 211 -10.75 1.46 -0.93
N GLU A 212 -10.21 1.61 0.27
CA GLU A 212 -8.97 0.94 0.69
C GLU A 212 -9.13 -0.57 0.77
N TRP A 213 -10.31 -1.06 1.18
CA TRP A 213 -10.59 -2.49 1.20
C TRP A 213 -10.54 -3.11 -0.19
N LEU A 214 -11.09 -2.44 -1.21
CA LEU A 214 -11.00 -2.93 -2.59
C LEU A 214 -9.57 -2.94 -3.14
N VAL A 215 -8.80 -1.90 -2.85
CA VAL A 215 -7.37 -1.84 -3.22
C VAL A 215 -6.61 -2.98 -2.54
N TYR A 216 -6.87 -3.20 -1.25
CA TYR A 216 -6.29 -4.30 -0.48
C TYR A 216 -6.68 -5.67 -1.03
N MET A 217 -7.95 -5.90 -1.34
CA MET A 217 -8.44 -7.17 -1.91
C MET A 217 -7.78 -7.46 -3.26
N LYS A 218 -7.64 -6.45 -4.13
CA LYS A 218 -6.90 -6.58 -5.40
C LYS A 218 -5.44 -6.97 -5.15
N HIS A 219 -4.77 -6.28 -4.22
CA HIS A 219 -3.38 -6.57 -3.89
C HIS A 219 -3.19 -8.00 -3.37
N LEU A 220 -4.09 -8.46 -2.49
CA LEU A 220 -4.08 -9.84 -2.01
C LEU A 220 -4.26 -10.85 -3.14
N GLN A 221 -5.17 -10.59 -4.10
CA GLN A 221 -5.40 -11.48 -5.23
C GLN A 221 -4.12 -11.66 -6.07
N GLU A 222 -3.40 -10.59 -6.33
CA GLU A 222 -2.17 -10.59 -7.15
C GLU A 222 -0.95 -11.16 -6.42
N SER A 223 -0.77 -10.79 -5.13
CA SER A 223 0.48 -11.01 -4.41
C SER A 223 0.39 -12.10 -3.34
N TYR A 224 -0.80 -12.35 -2.77
CA TYR A 224 -1.00 -13.28 -1.65
C TYR A 224 -2.30 -14.10 -1.77
N PRO A 225 -2.41 -15.03 -2.76
CA PRO A 225 -3.66 -15.74 -3.04
C PRO A 225 -4.26 -16.50 -1.85
N TYR A 226 -3.43 -16.96 -0.91
CA TYR A 226 -3.88 -17.63 0.31
C TYR A 226 -4.58 -16.68 1.28
N LEU A 227 -4.08 -15.45 1.44
CA LEU A 227 -4.73 -14.41 2.23
C LEU A 227 -6.00 -13.93 1.55
N PHE A 228 -5.99 -13.81 0.22
CA PHE A 228 -7.17 -13.44 -0.55
C PHE A 228 -8.32 -14.43 -0.35
N SER A 229 -8.05 -15.74 -0.40
CA SER A 229 -9.04 -16.78 -0.13
C SER A 229 -9.64 -16.68 1.29
N LEU A 230 -8.85 -16.32 2.29
CA LEU A 230 -9.35 -16.07 3.64
C LEU A 230 -10.22 -14.81 3.68
N ALA A 231 -9.73 -13.70 3.11
CA ALA A 231 -10.42 -12.41 3.10
C ALA A 231 -11.77 -12.48 2.38
N MET A 232 -11.87 -13.25 1.29
CA MET A 232 -13.15 -13.55 0.61
C MET A 232 -14.12 -14.29 1.53
N ARG A 233 -13.66 -15.32 2.24
CA ARG A 233 -14.49 -16.11 3.17
C ARG A 233 -14.93 -15.35 4.40
N THR A 234 -14.20 -14.30 4.76
CA THR A 234 -14.54 -13.39 5.86
C THR A 234 -15.04 -12.03 5.35
N ASN A 235 -15.54 -11.97 4.11
CA ASN A 235 -16.00 -10.73 3.51
C ASN A 235 -17.14 -10.15 4.38
N PRO A 236 -17.01 -8.90 4.88
CA PRO A 236 -18.00 -8.32 5.78
C PRO A 236 -19.37 -8.09 5.12
N PHE A 237 -19.43 -8.11 3.78
CA PHE A 237 -20.64 -7.92 2.99
C PHE A 237 -21.33 -9.24 2.60
N ASP A 238 -20.67 -10.39 2.78
CA ASP A 238 -21.28 -11.70 2.53
C ASP A 238 -21.97 -12.23 3.79
N LEU A 239 -23.30 -12.36 3.72
CA LEU A 239 -24.13 -12.90 4.81
C LEU A 239 -23.91 -14.41 5.05
N ASN A 240 -23.40 -15.13 4.05
CA ASN A 240 -23.13 -16.57 4.10
C ASN A 240 -21.65 -16.88 4.35
N ALA A 241 -20.84 -15.85 4.64
CA ALA A 241 -19.42 -15.97 4.95
C ALA A 241 -19.16 -17.04 6.03
N SER A 242 -18.40 -18.08 5.67
CA SER A 242 -17.97 -19.15 6.58
C SER A 242 -16.47 -19.33 6.49
N ILE A 243 -15.80 -19.33 7.65
CA ILE A 243 -14.35 -19.49 7.76
C ILE A 243 -13.95 -20.95 7.44
N GLU A 244 -14.80 -21.90 7.84
CA GLU A 244 -14.56 -23.33 7.65
C GLU A 244 -14.80 -23.76 6.21
N VAL A 245 -13.85 -24.51 5.65
CA VAL A 245 -13.99 -25.17 4.35
C VAL A 245 -14.87 -26.39 4.55
N LYS A 246 -16.01 -26.44 3.85
CA LYS A 246 -16.85 -27.65 3.76
C LYS A 246 -16.32 -28.59 2.69
#